data_AF-A0A7J4IT99-F1
#
_entry.id   AF-A0A7J4IT99-F1
#
_cell.length_a   1.000
_cell.length_b   1.000
_cell.length_c   1.000
_cell.angle_alpha   90.00
_cell.angle_beta   90.00
_cell.angle_gamma   90.00
#
_symmetry.space_group_name_H-M   'P 1'
#
loop_
_entity.id
_entity.type
_entity.pdbx_description
1 polymer ?
#
loop_
_entity_poly.entity_id
_entity_poly.type
_entity_poly.pdbx_seq_one_letter_code
_entity_poly.pdbx_strand_id
1 'polypeptide(L)'
;MTAKNSILLIIKQSPGIDYNALLNRVSANYSSVNSARAALSRALKDLSIFGLVVRRNKSFFATDKAVILVNQEMKNKLILKLNKTINSGQAEHSVDSVVQQLQTMLERAKQDKDLLKAAKGSTDFYISDLALVGEKVESQAKHLEYMSKVFREQIEALKELGFNDIERRPFDEGASKSIEKAVEAFGLSEVVFKSDEELVSRIASEFSLKAKNKSISFPASTVSQLISRLLAERNKSKFFADLYLSPIKLKISNDFVYFIGPFYAVNDAARKNG
;
A
#
# COMPACT_ATOMS: atom_id res chain seq x y z
N MET A 1 26.15 8.55 -13.49
CA MET A 1 26.70 7.53 -14.42
C MET A 1 26.88 8.25 -15.75
N THR A 2 28.07 8.26 -16.34
CA THR A 2 28.28 8.94 -17.63
C THR A 2 27.54 8.19 -18.74
N ALA A 3 27.09 8.89 -19.79
CA ALA A 3 26.38 8.28 -20.92
C ALA A 3 27.18 7.13 -21.60
N LYS A 4 28.52 7.19 -21.52
CA LYS A 4 29.44 6.15 -22.00
C LYS A 4 29.29 4.85 -21.21
N ASN A 5 29.20 4.94 -19.88
CA ASN A 5 29.12 3.77 -19.01
C ASN A 5 27.75 3.08 -19.10
N SER A 6 26.66 3.84 -19.29
CA SER A 6 25.34 3.27 -19.56
C SER A 6 25.28 2.53 -20.90
N ILE A 7 25.89 3.10 -21.96
CA ILE A 7 25.98 2.45 -23.27
C ILE A 7 26.81 1.16 -23.20
N LEU A 8 27.95 1.21 -22.51
CA LEU A 8 28.81 0.04 -22.32
C LEU A 8 28.13 -1.08 -21.51
N LEU A 9 27.33 -0.71 -20.51
CA LEU A 9 26.52 -1.66 -19.73
C LEU A 9 25.46 -2.35 -20.59
N ILE A 10 24.76 -1.61 -21.46
CA ILE A 10 23.75 -2.18 -22.37
C ILE A 10 24.40 -3.16 -23.36
N ILE A 11 25.56 -2.82 -23.92
CA ILE A 11 26.31 -3.70 -24.84
C ILE A 11 26.78 -4.98 -24.11
N LYS A 12 27.19 -4.86 -22.85
CA LYS A 12 27.57 -6.02 -22.02
C LYS A 12 26.36 -6.93 -21.71
N GLN A 13 25.21 -6.34 -21.39
CA GLN A 13 23.97 -7.08 -21.08
C GLN A 13 23.31 -7.70 -22.32
N SER A 14 23.61 -7.19 -23.51
CA SER A 14 23.10 -7.71 -24.77
C SER A 14 24.22 -7.79 -25.81
N PRO A 15 25.12 -8.78 -25.68
CA PRO A 15 26.22 -8.98 -26.62
C PRO A 15 25.70 -9.13 -28.05
N GLY A 16 26.28 -8.41 -29.01
CA GLY A 16 25.86 -8.47 -30.40
C GLY A 16 24.70 -7.54 -30.76
N ILE A 17 24.30 -6.63 -29.86
CA ILE A 17 23.28 -5.60 -30.14
C ILE A 17 23.66 -4.74 -31.34
N ASP A 18 22.71 -4.47 -32.23
CA ASP A 18 22.91 -3.58 -33.38
C ASP A 18 22.69 -2.10 -33.02
N TYR A 19 23.07 -1.21 -33.94
CA TYR A 19 23.01 0.24 -33.73
C TYR A 19 21.59 0.76 -33.45
N ASN A 20 20.57 0.25 -34.17
CA ASN A 20 19.21 0.75 -34.05
C ASN A 20 18.55 0.24 -32.76
N ALA A 21 18.79 -1.02 -32.40
CA ALA A 21 18.37 -1.60 -31.13
C ALA A 21 19.03 -0.88 -29.94
N LEU A 22 20.32 -0.55 -30.06
CA LEU A 22 21.02 0.22 -29.03
C LEU A 22 20.48 1.66 -28.93
N LEU A 23 20.21 2.31 -30.07
CA LEU A 23 19.61 3.65 -30.13
C LEU A 23 18.24 3.70 -29.47
N ASN A 24 17.39 2.70 -29.71
CA ASN A 24 16.05 2.61 -29.10
C ASN A 24 16.12 2.47 -27.57
N ARG A 25 17.16 1.82 -27.03
CA ARG A 25 17.34 1.68 -25.57
C ARG A 25 17.86 2.94 -24.89
N VAL A 26 18.53 3.83 -25.62
CA VAL A 26 19.10 5.07 -25.06
C VAL A 26 18.29 6.32 -25.39
N SER A 27 17.39 6.27 -26.38
CA SER A 27 16.61 7.42 -26.87
C SER A 27 15.73 8.06 -25.79
N ALA A 28 15.22 7.27 -24.85
CA ALA A 28 14.38 7.76 -23.74
C ALA A 28 15.09 8.78 -22.83
N ASN A 29 16.42 8.83 -22.84
CA ASN A 29 17.20 9.75 -22.02
C ASN A 29 17.53 11.08 -22.72
N TYR A 30 17.01 11.33 -23.92
CA TYR A 30 17.29 12.53 -24.71
C TYR A 30 16.01 13.18 -25.21
N SER A 31 16.03 14.51 -25.34
CA SER A 31 14.90 15.32 -25.82
C SER A 31 14.52 15.08 -27.28
N SER A 32 15.40 14.49 -28.09
CA SER A 32 15.10 14.11 -29.47
C SER A 32 15.91 12.89 -29.92
N VAL A 33 15.37 12.15 -30.90
CA VAL A 33 16.05 11.00 -31.54
C VAL A 33 17.35 11.43 -32.22
N ASN A 34 17.39 12.63 -32.81
CA ASN A 34 18.59 13.15 -33.46
C ASN A 34 19.70 13.46 -32.45
N SER A 35 19.34 14.02 -31.28
CA SER A 35 20.26 14.23 -30.17
C SER A 35 20.79 12.91 -29.62
N ALA A 36 19.91 11.90 -29.44
CA ALA A 36 20.30 10.56 -29.02
C ALA A 36 21.26 9.90 -30.03
N ARG A 37 21.00 10.03 -31.33
CA ARG A 37 21.83 9.48 -32.40
C ARG A 37 23.23 10.09 -32.41
N ALA A 38 23.32 11.41 -32.28
CA ALA A 38 24.59 12.13 -32.20
C ALA A 38 25.39 11.73 -30.95
N ALA A 39 24.74 11.65 -29.78
CA ALA A 39 25.37 11.25 -28.52
C ALA A 39 25.85 9.78 -28.56
N LEU A 40 25.02 8.88 -29.08
CA LEU A 40 25.35 7.46 -29.24
C LEU A 40 26.54 7.27 -30.20
N SER A 41 26.55 7.97 -31.33
CA SER A 41 27.64 7.90 -32.31
C SER A 41 28.98 8.34 -31.68
N ARG A 42 29.00 9.47 -30.96
CA ARG A 42 30.18 9.95 -30.24
C ARG A 42 30.64 8.96 -29.17
N ALA A 43 29.71 8.46 -28.36
CA ALA A 43 30.02 7.51 -27.30
C ALA A 43 30.57 6.18 -27.85
N LEU A 44 30.01 5.65 -28.94
CA LEU A 44 30.52 4.43 -29.59
C LEU A 44 31.90 4.63 -30.20
N LYS A 45 32.14 5.80 -30.83
CA LYS A 45 33.46 6.16 -31.36
C LYS A 45 34.49 6.19 -30.24
N ASP A 46 34.18 6.86 -29.13
CA ASP A 46 35.07 6.93 -27.98
C ASP A 46 35.32 5.56 -27.36
N LEU A 47 34.26 4.78 -27.11
CA LEU A 47 34.38 3.42 -26.56
C LEU A 47 35.20 2.50 -27.46
N SER A 48 35.11 2.66 -28.79
CA SER A 48 35.96 1.93 -29.73
C SER A 48 37.42 2.39 -29.68
N ILE A 49 37.68 3.70 -29.61
CA ILE A 49 39.04 4.28 -29.50
C ILE A 49 39.74 3.77 -28.23
N PHE A 50 39.03 3.68 -27.11
CA PHE A 50 39.59 3.17 -25.85
C PHE A 50 39.73 1.64 -25.79
N GLY A 51 39.34 0.93 -26.86
CA GLY A 51 39.37 -0.52 -26.95
C GLY A 51 38.36 -1.21 -26.03
N LEU A 52 37.25 -0.52 -25.70
CA LEU A 52 36.19 -1.02 -24.81
C LEU A 52 35.06 -1.72 -25.59
N VAL A 53 34.84 -1.33 -26.85
CA VAL A 53 33.84 -1.96 -27.72
C VAL A 53 34.49 -2.36 -29.03
N VAL A 54 34.15 -3.55 -29.52
CA VAL A 54 34.51 -4.01 -30.87
C VAL A 54 33.25 -4.15 -31.69
N ARG A 55 33.29 -3.67 -32.93
CA ARG A 55 32.23 -3.87 -33.92
C ARG A 55 32.55 -5.09 -34.77
N ARG A 56 31.62 -6.05 -34.83
CA ARG A 56 31.67 -7.15 -35.80
C ARG A 56 30.43 -7.03 -36.67
N ASN A 57 30.62 -6.80 -37.97
CA ASN A 57 29.54 -6.50 -38.92
C ASN A 57 28.67 -5.30 -38.47
N LYS A 58 27.37 -5.52 -38.22
CA LYS A 58 26.41 -4.52 -37.76
C LYS A 58 26.20 -4.53 -36.23
N SER A 59 26.96 -5.34 -35.51
CA SER A 59 26.76 -5.63 -34.09
C SER A 59 27.93 -5.19 -33.22
N PHE A 60 27.64 -4.81 -31.98
CA PHE A 60 28.61 -4.33 -31.00
C PHE A 60 28.83 -5.35 -29.88
N PHE A 61 30.08 -5.51 -29.46
CA PHE A 61 30.50 -6.43 -28.40
C PHE A 61 31.43 -5.70 -27.42
N ALA A 62 31.25 -5.94 -26.13
CA ALA A 62 32.19 -5.46 -25.11
C ALA A 62 33.48 -6.30 -25.15
N THR A 63 34.64 -5.65 -25.01
CA THR A 63 35.92 -6.35 -24.85
C THR A 63 36.12 -6.80 -23.40
N ASP A 64 37.08 -7.69 -23.15
CA ASP A 64 37.44 -8.08 -21.78
C ASP A 64 37.85 -6.87 -20.93
N LYS A 65 38.56 -5.91 -21.53
CA LYS A 65 38.91 -4.61 -20.91
C LYS A 65 37.67 -3.83 -20.47
N ALA A 66 36.62 -3.82 -21.29
CA ALA A 66 35.35 -3.19 -20.93
C ALA A 66 34.58 -3.94 -19.84
N VAL A 67 34.58 -5.27 -19.90
CA VAL A 67 33.93 -6.09 -18.87
C VAL A 67 34.57 -5.82 -17.51
N ILE A 68 35.91 -5.76 -17.45
CA ILE A 68 36.66 -5.42 -16.23
C ILE A 68 36.31 -4.01 -15.74
N LEU A 69 36.30 -3.01 -16.62
CA LEU A 69 36.01 -1.62 -16.27
C LEU A 69 34.58 -1.43 -15.74
N VAL A 70 33.58 -2.01 -16.42
CA VAL A 70 32.18 -1.95 -15.97
C VAL A 70 32.01 -2.69 -14.64
N ASN A 71 32.68 -3.83 -14.47
CA ASN A 71 32.66 -4.55 -13.20
C ASN A 71 33.25 -3.69 -12.08
N GLN A 72 34.41 -3.06 -12.27
CA GLN A 72 35.00 -2.15 -11.28
C GLN A 72 34.08 -0.99 -10.91
N GLU A 73 33.44 -0.35 -11.89
CA GLU A 73 32.51 0.75 -11.61
C GLU A 73 31.24 0.29 -10.88
N MET A 74 30.71 -0.89 -11.21
CA MET A 74 29.58 -1.49 -10.50
C MET A 74 29.95 -1.92 -9.07
N LYS A 75 31.17 -2.44 -8.85
CA LYS A 75 31.73 -2.75 -7.53
C LYS A 75 31.79 -1.48 -6.67
N ASN A 76 32.35 -0.40 -7.22
CA ASN A 76 32.45 0.89 -6.53
C ASN A 76 31.08 1.48 -6.20
N LYS A 77 30.07 1.34 -7.09
CA LYS A 77 28.71 1.82 -6.80
C LYS A 77 28.01 1.07 -5.65
N LEU A 78 28.22 -0.24 -5.52
CA LEU A 78 27.65 -1.01 -4.41
C LEU A 78 28.26 -0.56 -3.08
N ILE A 79 29.58 -0.45 -3.02
CA ILE A 79 30.32 0.01 -1.83
C ILE A 79 29.93 1.45 -1.47
N LEU A 80 29.87 2.36 -2.44
CA LEU A 80 29.46 3.75 -2.23
C LEU A 80 28.02 3.87 -1.71
N LYS A 81 27.10 3.01 -2.18
CA LYS A 81 25.72 2.97 -1.68
C LYS A 81 25.66 2.48 -0.23
N LEU A 82 26.44 1.45 0.11
CA LEU A 82 26.54 0.96 1.48
C LEU A 82 27.11 2.03 2.41
N ASN A 83 28.25 2.64 2.05
CA ASN A 83 28.86 3.74 2.79
C ASN A 83 27.85 4.88 3.02
N LYS A 84 27.16 5.31 1.96
CA LYS A 84 26.14 6.35 2.07
C LYS A 84 24.99 5.96 2.99
N THR A 85 24.51 4.73 2.91
CA THR A 85 23.32 4.31 3.66
C THR A 85 23.65 4.14 5.13
N ILE A 86 24.80 3.53 5.45
CA ILE A 86 25.25 3.25 6.83
C ILE A 86 25.68 4.55 7.52
N ASN A 87 26.44 5.42 6.82
CA ASN A 87 26.95 6.68 7.40
C ASN A 87 25.95 7.83 7.35
N SER A 88 24.73 7.62 6.83
CA SER A 88 23.70 8.66 6.81
C SER A 88 23.12 8.98 8.18
N GLY A 89 23.41 8.16 9.20
CA GLY A 89 22.79 8.27 10.53
C GLY A 89 21.30 7.88 10.55
N GLN A 90 20.76 7.36 9.44
CA GLN A 90 19.38 6.89 9.31
C GLN A 90 19.30 5.45 8.80
N ALA A 91 20.38 4.69 8.94
CA ALA A 91 20.47 3.30 8.49
C ALA A 91 19.39 2.41 9.15
N GLU A 92 19.02 2.71 10.39
CA GLU A 92 17.93 2.08 11.14
C GLU A 92 16.53 2.25 10.50
N HIS A 93 16.35 3.25 9.63
CA HIS A 93 15.10 3.45 8.89
C HIS A 93 15.14 2.84 7.49
N SER A 94 16.28 2.31 7.07
CA SER A 94 16.52 1.71 5.75
C SER A 94 17.09 0.30 5.85
N VAL A 95 16.72 -0.44 6.91
CA VAL A 95 17.28 -1.76 7.26
C VAL A 95 17.21 -2.73 6.08
N ASP A 96 16.06 -2.83 5.40
CA ASP A 96 15.87 -3.72 4.26
C ASP A 96 16.89 -3.45 3.14
N SER A 97 17.14 -2.16 2.86
CA SER A 97 18.12 -1.72 1.87
C SER A 97 19.54 -2.06 2.30
N VAL A 98 19.88 -1.84 3.58
CA VAL A 98 21.19 -2.19 4.14
C VAL A 98 21.41 -3.70 4.05
N VAL A 99 20.46 -4.51 4.52
CA VAL A 99 20.52 -5.98 4.47
C VAL A 99 20.66 -6.48 3.05
N GLN A 100 19.83 -6.00 2.12
CA GLN A 100 19.88 -6.39 0.71
C GLN A 100 21.23 -6.06 0.06
N GLN A 101 21.77 -4.87 0.33
CA GLN A 101 23.06 -4.45 -0.20
C GLN A 101 24.22 -5.25 0.39
N LEU A 102 24.20 -5.53 1.71
CA LEU A 102 25.19 -6.37 2.39
C LEU A 102 25.14 -7.81 1.86
N GLN A 103 23.95 -8.39 1.72
CA GLN A 103 23.77 -9.73 1.16
C GLN A 103 24.33 -9.80 -0.27
N THR A 104 23.98 -8.83 -1.12
CA THR A 104 24.50 -8.73 -2.49
C THR A 104 26.03 -8.61 -2.51
N MET A 105 26.61 -7.86 -1.58
CA MET A 105 28.06 -7.72 -1.44
C MET A 105 28.70 -9.05 -1.03
N LEU A 106 28.17 -9.74 -0.02
CA LEU A 106 28.70 -11.00 0.49
C LEU A 106 28.63 -12.12 -0.56
N GLU A 107 27.50 -12.26 -1.25
CA GLU A 107 27.33 -13.26 -2.30
C GLU A 107 28.30 -13.05 -3.46
N ARG A 108 28.47 -11.79 -3.91
CA ARG A 108 29.42 -11.47 -4.98
C ARG A 108 30.86 -11.61 -4.53
N ALA A 109 31.19 -11.25 -3.29
CA ALA A 109 32.54 -11.35 -2.75
C ALA A 109 33.03 -12.80 -2.61
N LYS A 110 32.12 -13.78 -2.43
CA LYS A 110 32.44 -15.21 -2.48
C LYS A 110 32.95 -15.66 -3.85
N GLN A 111 32.46 -15.03 -4.92
CA GLN A 111 32.80 -15.38 -6.31
C GLN A 111 33.91 -14.49 -6.88
N ASP A 112 34.15 -13.31 -6.29
CA ASP A 112 35.04 -12.27 -6.81
C ASP A 112 36.00 -11.76 -5.73
N LYS A 113 37.24 -12.28 -5.73
CA LYS A 113 38.30 -11.93 -4.76
C LYS A 113 38.70 -10.45 -4.83
N ASP A 114 38.60 -9.82 -6.00
CA ASP A 114 38.92 -8.39 -6.16
C ASP A 114 37.85 -7.50 -5.53
N LEU A 115 36.57 -7.90 -5.65
CA LEU A 115 35.49 -7.23 -4.91
C LEU A 115 35.67 -7.38 -3.40
N LEU A 116 36.06 -8.56 -2.92
CA LEU A 116 36.34 -8.76 -1.50
C LEU A 116 37.48 -7.84 -1.01
N LYS A 117 38.55 -7.72 -1.80
CA LYS A 117 39.69 -6.84 -1.48
C LYS A 117 39.27 -5.35 -1.50
N ALA A 118 38.48 -4.95 -2.50
CA ALA A 118 37.95 -3.59 -2.59
C ALA A 118 36.98 -3.28 -1.44
N ALA A 119 36.07 -4.18 -1.10
CA ALA A 119 35.16 -4.01 0.03
C ALA A 119 35.94 -3.85 1.34
N LYS A 120 36.96 -4.67 1.60
CA LYS A 120 37.80 -4.53 2.81
C LYS A 120 38.57 -3.21 2.89
N GLY A 121 38.94 -2.62 1.75
CA GLY A 121 39.79 -1.41 1.70
C GLY A 121 39.07 -0.11 1.36
N SER A 122 37.79 -0.15 0.99
CA SER A 122 37.04 1.02 0.48
C SER A 122 35.68 1.20 1.14
N THR A 123 35.32 0.38 2.14
CA THR A 123 34.17 0.65 3.00
C THR A 123 34.52 1.75 4.00
N ASP A 124 33.65 2.74 4.11
CA ASP A 124 33.77 3.84 5.08
C ASP A 124 32.98 3.56 6.36
N PHE A 125 32.59 2.30 6.58
CA PHE A 125 31.88 1.84 7.76
C PHE A 125 32.56 0.58 8.32
N TYR A 126 32.39 0.37 9.62
CA TYR A 126 32.94 -0.73 10.38
C TYR A 126 31.86 -1.74 10.77
N ILE A 127 32.27 -2.94 11.17
CA ILE A 127 31.35 -3.95 11.72
C ILE A 127 30.63 -3.41 12.97
N SER A 128 31.32 -2.59 13.77
CA SER A 128 30.72 -1.90 14.93
C SER A 128 29.58 -0.98 14.52
N ASP A 129 29.66 -0.30 13.38
CA ASP A 129 28.57 0.56 12.90
C ASP A 129 27.35 -0.27 12.54
N LEU A 130 27.54 -1.44 11.93
CA LEU A 130 26.45 -2.39 11.68
C LEU A 130 25.86 -2.94 12.98
N ALA A 131 26.68 -3.20 14.00
CA ALA A 131 26.20 -3.63 15.31
C ALA A 131 25.33 -2.55 15.98
N LEU A 132 25.76 -1.28 15.94
CA LEU A 132 24.97 -0.15 16.43
C LEU A 132 23.63 0.00 15.70
N VAL A 133 23.63 -0.19 14.38
CA VAL A 133 22.37 -0.21 13.61
C VAL A 133 21.49 -1.37 14.07
N GLY A 134 22.05 -2.56 14.30
CA GLY A 134 21.32 -3.72 14.84
C GLY A 134 20.68 -3.43 16.20
N GLU A 135 21.43 -2.86 17.14
CA GLU A 135 20.94 -2.48 18.47
C GLU A 135 19.79 -1.46 18.39
N LYS A 136 19.92 -0.44 17.54
CA LYS A 136 18.86 0.55 17.30
C LYS A 136 17.59 -0.10 16.76
N VAL A 137 17.72 -1.01 15.80
CA VAL A 137 16.57 -1.74 15.22
C VAL A 137 15.89 -2.61 16.26
N GLU A 138 16.66 -3.32 17.09
CA GLU A 138 16.11 -4.13 18.18
C GLU A 138 15.37 -3.26 19.21
N SER A 139 15.94 -2.10 19.57
CA SER A 139 15.29 -1.15 20.46
C SER A 139 13.98 -0.61 19.88
N GLN A 140 13.96 -0.31 18.58
CA GLN A 140 12.74 0.13 17.89
C GLN A 140 11.67 -0.98 17.88
N ALA A 141 12.06 -2.23 17.62
CA ALA A 141 11.15 -3.36 17.65
C ALA A 141 10.50 -3.54 19.03
N LYS A 142 11.30 -3.50 20.11
CA LYS A 142 10.79 -3.57 21.50
C LYS A 142 9.84 -2.41 21.81
N HIS A 143 10.16 -1.20 21.37
CA HIS A 143 9.29 -0.04 21.56
C HIS A 143 7.96 -0.19 20.82
N LEU A 144 7.97 -0.65 19.56
CA LEU A 144 6.76 -0.89 18.78
C LEU A 144 5.89 -1.99 19.37
N GLU A 145 6.50 -3.06 19.90
CA GLU A 145 5.79 -4.13 20.60
C GLU A 145 5.08 -3.60 21.85
N TYR A 146 5.79 -2.82 22.67
CA TYR A 146 5.20 -2.14 23.82
C TYR A 146 4.07 -1.19 23.42
N MET A 147 4.27 -0.36 22.40
CA MET A 147 3.22 0.54 21.88
C MET A 147 2.01 -0.24 21.39
N SER A 148 2.19 -1.34 20.67
CA SER A 148 1.08 -2.20 20.23
C SER A 148 0.30 -2.74 21.42
N LYS A 149 0.98 -3.19 22.48
CA LYS A 149 0.35 -3.64 23.72
C LYS A 149 -0.47 -2.52 24.37
N VAL A 150 0.14 -1.35 24.59
CA VAL A 150 -0.54 -0.19 25.17
C VAL A 150 -1.75 0.22 24.35
N PHE A 151 -1.63 0.29 23.01
CA PHE A 151 -2.76 0.62 22.13
C PHE A 151 -3.93 -0.37 22.28
N ARG A 152 -3.65 -1.67 22.42
CA ARG A 152 -4.72 -2.66 22.67
C ARG A 152 -5.39 -2.45 24.02
N GLU A 153 -4.62 -2.19 25.07
CA GLU A 153 -5.17 -1.89 26.40
C GLU A 153 -6.05 -0.63 26.37
N GLN A 154 -5.64 0.42 25.64
CA GLN A 154 -6.46 1.62 25.45
C GLN A 154 -7.75 1.33 24.66
N ILE A 155 -7.68 0.49 23.62
CA ILE A 155 -8.87 0.07 22.86
C ILE A 155 -9.86 -0.66 23.77
N GLU A 156 -9.38 -1.61 24.59
CA GLU A 156 -10.27 -2.32 25.53
C GLU A 156 -10.84 -1.38 26.60
N ALA A 157 -10.04 -0.46 27.15
CA ALA A 157 -10.55 0.55 28.08
C ALA A 157 -11.65 1.43 27.45
N LEU A 158 -11.48 1.87 26.20
CA LEU A 158 -12.52 2.63 25.49
C LEU A 158 -13.80 1.82 25.28
N LYS A 159 -13.69 0.51 25.01
CA LYS A 159 -14.83 -0.40 24.91
C LYS A 159 -15.56 -0.55 26.24
N GLU A 160 -14.82 -0.72 27.34
CA GLU A 160 -15.38 -0.81 28.70
C GLU A 160 -16.08 0.49 29.12
N LEU A 161 -15.52 1.65 28.73
CA LEU A 161 -16.12 2.97 28.96
C LEU A 161 -17.33 3.26 28.05
N GLY A 162 -17.69 2.35 27.15
CA GLY A 162 -18.87 2.47 26.30
C GLY A 162 -18.73 3.52 25.19
N PHE A 163 -17.50 3.79 24.71
CA PHE A 163 -17.30 4.65 23.54
C PHE A 163 -18.05 4.11 22.32
N ASN A 164 -18.40 5.01 21.40
CA ASN A 164 -19.11 4.64 20.19
C ASN A 164 -18.22 3.80 19.25
N ASP A 165 -18.79 2.73 18.70
CA ASP A 165 -18.23 1.90 17.64
C ASP A 165 -19.10 2.01 16.37
N ILE A 166 -18.57 1.53 15.25
CA ILE A 166 -19.27 1.42 13.97
C ILE A 166 -19.02 0.05 13.33
N GLU A 167 -20.09 -0.70 13.07
CA GLU A 167 -20.02 -1.94 12.30
C GLU A 167 -20.69 -1.76 10.94
N ARG A 168 -20.00 -2.12 9.86
CA ARG A 168 -20.52 -2.08 8.49
C ARG A 168 -20.89 -3.48 8.02
N ARG A 169 -22.10 -3.65 7.46
CA ARG A 169 -22.55 -4.89 6.82
C ARG A 169 -23.16 -4.64 5.45
N PRO A 170 -23.09 -5.60 4.50
CA PRO A 170 -23.89 -5.55 3.28
C PRO A 170 -25.38 -5.39 3.62
N PHE A 171 -26.11 -4.59 2.84
CA PHE A 171 -27.55 -4.44 3.02
C PHE A 171 -28.28 -5.55 2.22
N ASP A 172 -28.44 -6.70 2.88
CA ASP A 172 -29.06 -7.91 2.36
C ASP A 172 -30.02 -8.55 3.39
N GLU A 173 -30.51 -9.76 3.11
CA GLU A 173 -31.39 -10.50 4.02
C GLU A 173 -30.72 -10.81 5.38
N GLY A 174 -29.40 -10.97 5.42
CA GLY A 174 -28.64 -11.17 6.67
C GLY A 174 -28.64 -9.91 7.53
N ALA A 175 -28.53 -8.74 6.91
CA ALA A 175 -28.75 -7.46 7.59
C ALA A 175 -30.17 -7.34 8.13
N SER A 176 -31.21 -7.75 7.38
CA SER A 176 -32.60 -7.72 7.87
C SER A 176 -32.77 -8.48 9.17
N LYS A 177 -32.28 -9.73 9.22
CA LYS A 177 -32.32 -10.56 10.43
C LYS A 177 -31.57 -9.93 11.60
N SER A 178 -30.43 -9.30 11.34
CA SER A 178 -29.64 -8.62 12.38
C SER A 178 -30.40 -7.41 12.95
N ILE A 179 -31.08 -6.65 12.10
CA ILE A 179 -31.90 -5.50 12.50
C ILE A 179 -33.09 -5.95 13.33
N GLU A 180 -33.79 -7.00 12.91
CA GLU A 180 -34.93 -7.58 13.65
C GLU A 180 -34.50 -8.06 15.03
N LYS A 181 -33.42 -8.84 15.12
CA LYS A 181 -32.86 -9.28 16.42
C LYS A 181 -32.45 -8.10 17.29
N ALA A 182 -31.93 -7.02 16.72
CA ALA A 182 -31.58 -5.82 17.48
C ALA A 182 -32.82 -5.13 18.06
N VAL A 183 -33.92 -5.04 17.29
CA VAL A 183 -35.20 -4.50 17.78
C VAL A 183 -35.73 -5.33 18.96
N GLU A 184 -35.69 -6.66 18.86
CA GLU A 184 -36.10 -7.57 19.92
C GLU A 184 -35.20 -7.46 21.15
N ALA A 185 -33.87 -7.50 20.97
CA ALA A 185 -32.90 -7.46 22.05
C ALA A 185 -32.96 -6.16 22.86
N PHE A 186 -33.30 -5.05 22.22
CA PHE A 186 -33.48 -3.75 22.89
C PHE A 186 -34.88 -3.54 23.45
N GLY A 187 -35.82 -4.47 23.24
CA GLY A 187 -37.19 -4.38 23.78
C GLY A 187 -37.95 -3.16 23.30
N LEU A 188 -37.72 -2.73 22.05
CA LEU A 188 -38.31 -1.51 21.51
C LEU A 188 -39.80 -1.71 21.21
N SER A 189 -40.65 -0.75 21.58
CA SER A 189 -42.05 -0.71 21.15
C SER A 189 -42.23 0.03 19.82
N GLU A 190 -41.38 1.02 19.56
CA GLU A 190 -41.38 1.84 18.35
C GLU A 190 -39.97 2.14 17.87
N VAL A 191 -39.85 2.39 16.57
CA VAL A 191 -38.60 2.71 15.87
C VAL A 191 -38.81 3.94 15.00
N VAL A 192 -37.87 4.88 15.02
CA VAL A 192 -37.95 6.09 14.19
C VAL A 192 -37.17 5.89 12.91
N PHE A 193 -37.85 6.04 11.78
CA PHE A 193 -37.25 6.08 10.44
C PHE A 193 -37.12 7.53 9.97
N LYS A 194 -35.97 7.90 9.40
CA LYS A 194 -35.74 9.20 8.74
C LYS A 194 -35.09 9.01 7.37
N SER A 195 -35.54 9.75 6.37
CA SER A 195 -34.95 9.81 5.03
C SER A 195 -35.24 11.16 4.39
N ASP A 196 -34.93 11.32 3.10
CA ASP A 196 -35.53 12.36 2.27
C ASP A 196 -37.07 12.34 2.30
N GLU A 197 -37.66 13.49 1.98
CA GLU A 197 -39.10 13.74 2.11
C GLU A 197 -39.93 12.92 1.12
N GLU A 198 -39.39 12.61 -0.05
CA GLU A 198 -40.06 11.79 -1.07
C GLU A 198 -40.20 10.34 -0.59
N LEU A 199 -39.10 9.72 -0.14
CA LEU A 199 -39.12 8.36 0.39
C LEU A 199 -39.99 8.24 1.64
N VAL A 200 -39.88 9.20 2.56
CA VAL A 200 -40.74 9.27 3.75
C VAL A 200 -42.21 9.35 3.36
N SER A 201 -42.60 10.22 2.43
CA SER A 201 -44.01 10.36 2.04
C SER A 201 -44.57 9.10 1.39
N ARG A 202 -43.77 8.42 0.54
CA ARG A 202 -44.15 7.14 -0.09
C ARG A 202 -44.37 6.05 0.95
N ILE A 203 -43.40 5.85 1.84
CA ILE A 203 -43.50 4.82 2.89
C ILE A 203 -44.64 5.16 3.86
N ALA A 204 -44.81 6.42 4.26
CA ALA A 204 -45.90 6.84 5.14
C ALA A 204 -47.28 6.50 4.56
N SER A 205 -47.46 6.73 3.26
CA SER A 205 -48.69 6.40 2.53
C SER A 205 -48.93 4.88 2.48
N GLU A 206 -47.89 4.11 2.19
CA GLU A 206 -47.96 2.64 2.08
C GLU A 206 -48.33 1.98 3.42
N PHE A 207 -47.78 2.48 4.52
CA PHE A 207 -48.03 1.95 5.87
C PHE A 207 -49.19 2.65 6.59
N SER A 208 -49.89 3.59 5.95
CA SER A 208 -50.96 4.41 6.57
C SER A 208 -50.52 5.13 7.86
N LEU A 209 -49.27 5.60 7.91
CA LEU A 209 -48.68 6.28 9.06
C LEU A 209 -48.60 7.79 8.83
N LYS A 210 -48.67 8.56 9.92
CA LYS A 210 -48.48 10.01 9.86
C LYS A 210 -46.98 10.34 9.80
N ALA A 211 -46.53 10.88 8.68
CA ALA A 211 -45.21 11.50 8.59
C ALA A 211 -45.17 12.80 9.41
N LYS A 212 -44.10 13.00 10.17
CA LYS A 212 -43.76 14.29 10.79
C LYS A 212 -42.45 14.76 10.19
N ASN A 213 -42.51 15.72 9.28
CA ASN A 213 -41.38 16.16 8.48
C ASN A 213 -40.72 14.95 7.77
N LYS A 214 -39.39 14.90 7.76
CA LYS A 214 -38.53 13.82 7.23
C LYS A 214 -38.46 12.58 8.13
N SER A 215 -39.52 12.27 8.89
CA SER A 215 -39.51 11.16 9.85
C SER A 215 -40.86 10.48 10.05
N ILE A 216 -40.83 9.19 10.37
CA ILE A 216 -41.99 8.35 10.66
C ILE A 216 -41.66 7.49 11.89
N SER A 217 -42.60 7.33 12.82
CA SER A 217 -42.51 6.33 13.90
C SER A 217 -43.20 5.04 13.45
N PHE A 218 -42.50 3.92 13.54
CA PHE A 218 -43.00 2.59 13.22
C PHE A 218 -43.17 1.76 14.49
N PRO A 219 -44.27 1.02 14.66
CA PRO A 219 -44.32 -0.06 15.64
C PRO A 219 -43.20 -1.06 15.38
N ALA A 220 -42.58 -1.58 16.44
CA ALA A 220 -41.49 -2.56 16.30
C ALA A 220 -41.91 -3.81 15.50
N SER A 221 -43.19 -4.20 15.58
CA SER A 221 -43.74 -5.33 14.84
C SER A 221 -43.74 -5.18 13.32
N THR A 222 -43.57 -3.96 12.79
CA THR A 222 -43.59 -3.70 11.33
C THR A 222 -42.20 -3.44 10.75
N VAL A 223 -41.14 -3.54 11.55
CA VAL A 223 -39.76 -3.26 11.10
C VAL A 223 -39.31 -4.21 10.00
N SER A 224 -39.64 -5.50 10.07
CA SER A 224 -39.30 -6.48 9.02
C SER A 224 -39.90 -6.10 7.65
N GLN A 225 -41.13 -5.59 7.65
CA GLN A 225 -41.81 -5.11 6.45
C GLN A 225 -41.12 -3.84 5.91
N LEU A 226 -40.75 -2.90 6.79
CA LEU A 226 -40.00 -1.71 6.41
C LEU A 226 -38.66 -2.07 5.76
N ILE A 227 -37.88 -2.97 6.36
CA ILE A 227 -36.58 -3.38 5.81
C ILE A 227 -36.74 -4.08 4.46
N SER A 228 -37.70 -5.00 4.34
CA SER A 228 -38.02 -5.66 3.07
C SER A 228 -38.38 -4.65 1.98
N ARG A 229 -39.13 -3.60 2.34
CA ARG A 229 -39.50 -2.53 1.43
C ARG A 229 -38.29 -1.69 0.98
N LEU A 230 -37.36 -1.40 1.88
CA LEU A 230 -36.11 -0.69 1.58
C LEU A 230 -35.18 -1.53 0.71
N LEU A 231 -35.11 -2.85 0.93
CA LEU A 231 -34.39 -3.78 0.05
C LEU A 231 -34.96 -3.76 -1.37
N ALA A 232 -36.29 -3.67 -1.52
CA ALA A 232 -36.92 -3.52 -2.84
C ALA A 232 -36.65 -2.14 -3.49
N GLU A 233 -36.46 -1.07 -2.71
CA GLU A 233 -36.06 0.24 -3.24
C GLU A 233 -34.60 0.31 -3.70
N ARG A 234 -33.73 -0.54 -3.14
CA ARG A 234 -32.30 -0.60 -3.48
C ARG A 234 -32.03 -0.60 -4.99
N ASN A 235 -32.86 -1.31 -5.75
CA ASN A 235 -32.70 -1.51 -7.19
C ASN A 235 -33.30 -0.39 -8.05
N LYS A 236 -34.09 0.52 -7.46
CA LYS A 236 -34.84 1.54 -8.19
C LYS A 236 -34.17 2.90 -8.14
N SER A 237 -33.67 3.30 -6.96
CA SER A 237 -33.09 4.63 -6.75
C SER A 237 -32.03 4.62 -5.66
N LYS A 238 -31.10 5.57 -5.73
CA LYS A 238 -30.14 5.80 -4.64
C LYS A 238 -30.87 6.43 -3.46
N PHE A 239 -30.71 5.86 -2.27
CA PHE A 239 -31.32 6.40 -1.05
C PHE A 239 -30.38 6.31 0.14
N PHE A 240 -30.66 7.14 1.14
CA PHE A 240 -30.03 7.11 2.45
C PHE A 240 -31.09 7.21 3.52
N ALA A 241 -31.15 6.22 4.39
CA ALA A 241 -32.10 6.18 5.49
C ALA A 241 -31.37 6.05 6.83
N ASP A 242 -31.91 6.71 7.84
CA ASP A 242 -31.52 6.51 9.23
C ASP A 242 -32.64 5.75 9.96
N LEU A 243 -32.30 4.69 10.65
CA LEU A 243 -33.19 3.98 11.57
C LEU A 243 -32.66 4.12 13.00
N TYR A 244 -33.45 4.67 13.91
CA TYR A 244 -33.03 4.89 15.30
C TYR A 244 -33.55 3.75 16.17
N LEU A 245 -32.63 2.90 16.64
CA LEU A 245 -32.87 1.74 17.50
C LEU A 245 -32.14 1.96 18.83
N SER A 246 -32.66 2.84 19.70
CA SER A 246 -31.95 3.22 20.94
C SER A 246 -31.44 1.98 21.69
N PRO A 247 -30.12 1.89 21.98
CA PRO A 247 -29.12 2.96 22.01
C PRO A 247 -28.30 3.16 20.71
N ILE A 248 -28.59 2.44 19.63
CA ILE A 248 -27.86 2.55 18.36
C ILE A 248 -28.66 3.28 17.27
N LYS A 249 -27.94 3.73 16.26
CA LYS A 249 -28.47 4.28 15.01
C LYS A 249 -27.98 3.42 13.86
N LEU A 250 -28.88 3.01 12.99
CA LEU A 250 -28.54 2.41 11.71
C LEU A 250 -28.52 3.49 10.64
N LYS A 251 -27.45 3.53 9.85
CA LYS A 251 -27.45 4.25 8.57
C LYS A 251 -27.52 3.24 7.45
N ILE A 252 -28.54 3.31 6.63
CA ILE A 252 -28.80 2.39 5.52
C ILE A 252 -28.55 3.16 4.22
N SER A 253 -27.70 2.60 3.37
CA SER A 253 -27.57 2.97 1.96
C SER A 253 -27.95 1.78 1.10
N ASN A 254 -27.96 1.97 -0.22
CA ASN A 254 -28.25 0.89 -1.17
C ASN A 254 -27.45 -0.39 -0.88
N ASP A 255 -26.17 -0.28 -0.61
CA ASP A 255 -25.30 -1.47 -0.52
C ASP A 255 -24.93 -1.87 0.90
N PHE A 256 -25.05 -0.96 1.88
CA PHE A 256 -24.54 -1.19 3.22
C PHE A 256 -25.47 -0.65 4.29
N VAL A 257 -25.48 -1.33 5.43
CA VAL A 257 -25.99 -0.81 6.70
C VAL A 257 -24.82 -0.60 7.67
N TYR A 258 -24.84 0.52 8.37
CA TYR A 258 -23.88 0.89 9.40
C TYR A 258 -24.59 0.91 10.75
N PHE A 259 -24.20 0.03 11.67
CA PHE A 259 -24.63 0.04 13.06
C PHE A 259 -23.72 0.99 13.84
N ILE A 260 -24.26 2.05 14.41
CA ILE A 260 -23.50 3.13 15.06
C ILE A 260 -24.04 3.35 16.47
N GLY A 261 -23.19 3.31 17.48
CA GLY A 261 -23.59 3.56 18.86
C GLY A 261 -22.55 3.01 19.84
N PRO A 262 -22.86 2.93 21.15
CA PRO A 262 -21.93 2.40 22.14
C PRO A 262 -21.44 1.00 21.77
N PHE A 263 -20.15 0.71 22.00
CA PHE A 263 -19.51 -0.56 21.61
C PHE A 263 -20.31 -1.79 22.01
N TYR A 264 -20.78 -1.87 23.26
CA TYR A 264 -21.55 -3.02 23.75
C TYR A 264 -22.83 -3.24 22.93
N ALA A 265 -23.55 -2.16 22.62
CA ALA A 265 -24.81 -2.23 21.88
C ALA A 265 -24.59 -2.55 20.40
N VAL A 266 -23.55 -2.01 19.77
CA VAL A 266 -23.18 -2.35 18.39
C VAL A 266 -22.72 -3.81 18.30
N ASN A 267 -21.93 -4.28 19.27
CA ASN A 267 -21.44 -5.65 19.33
C ASN A 267 -22.59 -6.67 19.52
N ASP A 268 -23.57 -6.35 20.37
CA ASP A 268 -24.75 -7.18 20.58
C ASP A 268 -25.69 -7.17 19.36
N ALA A 269 -25.95 -6.00 18.77
CA ALA A 269 -26.85 -5.88 17.62
C ALA A 269 -26.27 -6.49 16.33
N ALA A 270 -24.97 -6.28 16.08
CA ALA A 270 -24.34 -6.74 14.85
C ALA A 270 -23.62 -8.09 15.04
N ARG A 271 -22.62 -8.17 15.92
CA ARG A 271 -21.65 -9.28 15.92
C ARG A 271 -22.12 -10.57 16.58
N LYS A 272 -22.97 -10.52 17.61
CA LYS A 272 -23.52 -11.73 18.25
C LYS A 272 -24.72 -12.33 17.53
N ASN A 273 -25.37 -11.56 16.66
CA ASN A 273 -26.69 -11.87 16.12
C ASN A 273 -26.74 -12.15 14.61
N GLY A 274 -25.63 -12.01 13.88
CA GLY A 274 -25.49 -12.48 12.49
C GLY A 274 -24.47 -13.59 12.39
#